data_AF-A0AAF1A2D9-F1
#
_entry.id   AF-A0AAF1A2D9-F1
#
_cell.length_a   1.000
_cell.length_b   1.000
_cell.length_c   1.000
_cell.angle_alpha   90.00
_cell.angle_beta   90.00
_cell.angle_gamma   90.00
#
_symmetry.space_group_name_H-M   'P 1'
#
loop_
_entity.id
_entity.type
_entity.pdbx_description
1 polymer ?
#
loop_
_entity_poly.entity_id
_entity_poly.type
_entity_poly.pdbx_seq_one_letter_code
_entity_poly.pdbx_strand_id
1 'polypeptide(L)'
;VSWGLEHRLASIRLITPPISKPEATRFEIRVPGADSNPYLVLSTIILLGLRGIERKLKISHPPFAKGNKADVDSQKLARLARSLKEA
;
A
#
# COMPACT_ATOMS: atom_id res chain seq x y z
N VAL A 1 3.19 4.98 -5.66
CA VAL A 1 2.50 4.11 -4.71
C VAL A 1 3.54 3.84 -3.66
N SER A 2 3.25 4.12 -2.40
CA SER A 2 4.20 3.96 -1.30
C SER A 2 3.73 2.89 -0.32
N TRP A 3 4.67 2.31 0.42
CA TRP A 3 4.36 1.41 1.53
C TRP A 3 5.28 1.72 2.71
N GLY A 4 4.85 1.38 3.92
CA GLY A 4 5.67 1.59 5.10
C GLY A 4 5.16 0.86 6.33
N LEU A 5 6.07 0.61 7.26
CA LEU A 5 5.76 0.05 8.56
C LEU A 5 5.09 1.13 9.40
N GLU A 6 3.80 0.95 9.67
CA GLU A 6 3.05 1.83 10.57
C GLU A 6 3.00 3.29 10.11
N HIS A 7 3.20 3.51 8.81
CA HIS A 7 3.26 4.83 8.19
C HIS A 7 1.88 5.28 7.72
N ARG A 8 1.25 6.19 8.45
CA ARG A 8 -0.14 6.63 8.20
C ARG A 8 -0.35 7.39 6.89
N LEU A 9 0.71 7.95 6.32
CA LEU A 9 0.68 8.68 5.04
C LEU A 9 1.05 7.78 3.84
N ALA A 10 1.46 6.52 4.06
CA ALA A 10 1.76 5.62 2.95
C ALA A 10 0.46 5.09 2.31
N SER A 11 0.51 4.78 1.01
CA SER A 11 -0.64 4.18 0.29
C SER A 11 -1.01 2.82 0.88
N ILE A 12 0.00 2.02 1.24
CA ILE A 12 -0.14 0.73 1.90
C ILE A 12 0.59 0.80 3.25
N ARG A 13 -0.14 0.63 4.34
CA ARG A 13 0.45 0.55 5.68
C ARG A 13 0.55 -0.90 6.08
N LEU A 14 1.73 -1.31 6.52
CA LEU A 14 1.96 -2.64 7.06
C LEU A 14 1.93 -2.54 8.59
N ILE A 15 1.06 -3.34 9.21
CA ILE A 15 0.91 -3.43 10.66
C ILE A 15 1.52 -4.75 11.11
N THR A 16 2.55 -4.66 11.96
CA THR A 16 3.36 -5.81 12.41
C THR A 16 3.74 -5.63 13.88
N PRO A 17 4.33 -6.66 14.51
CA PRO A 17 5.08 -6.48 15.75
C PRO A 17 6.13 -5.36 15.62
N PRO A 18 6.38 -4.60 16.70
CA PRO A 18 5.85 -4.77 18.07
C PRO A 18 4.47 -4.11 18.32
N ILE A 19 3.87 -3.49 17.30
CA ILE A 19 2.64 -2.69 17.47
C ILE A 19 1.38 -3.55 17.48
N SER A 20 1.47 -4.73 16.89
CA SER A 20 0.45 -5.77 16.97
C SER A 20 1.07 -7.09 17.37
N LYS A 21 0.24 -8.04 17.83
CA LYS A 21 0.68 -9.43 18.01
C LYS A 21 1.07 -10.03 16.65
N PRO A 22 2.01 -10.98 16.58
CA PRO A 22 2.44 -11.60 15.32
C PRO A 22 1.27 -12.10 14.46
N GLU A 23 0.24 -12.68 15.08
CA GLU A 23 -0.93 -13.24 14.41
C GLU A 23 -1.86 -12.17 13.82
N ALA A 24 -1.75 -10.92 14.27
CA ALA A 24 -2.54 -9.78 13.80
C ALA A 24 -1.83 -8.97 12.69
N THR A 25 -0.72 -9.51 12.15
CA THR A 25 0.04 -8.89 11.07
C THR A 25 -0.81 -8.79 9.81
N ARG A 26 -0.92 -7.59 9.25
CA ARG A 26 -1.79 -7.34 8.10
C ARG A 26 -1.38 -6.12 7.28
N PHE A 27 -1.89 -6.07 6.05
CA PHE A 27 -1.85 -4.88 5.21
C PHE A 27 -3.11 -4.02 5.40
N GLU A 28 -2.92 -2.71 5.52
CA GLU A 28 -3.98 -1.71 5.40
C GLU A 28 -3.78 -0.97 4.07
N ILE A 29 -4.65 -1.23 3.11
CA ILE A 29 -4.64 -0.56 1.79
C ILE A 29 -5.54 0.66 1.88
N ARG A 30 -4.95 1.86 1.77
CA ARG A 30 -5.60 3.13 2.12
C ARG A 30 -6.02 3.96 0.89
N VAL A 31 -5.86 3.41 -0.30
CA VAL A 31 -6.14 4.09 -1.59
C VAL A 31 -7.62 4.09 -1.95
N PRO A 32 -8.38 2.99 -1.82
CA PRO A 32 -9.80 2.97 -2.19
C PRO A 32 -10.62 3.92 -1.34
N GLY A 33 -11.51 4.68 -1.98
CA GLY A 33 -12.50 5.54 -1.33
C GLY A 33 -13.80 4.81 -1.00
N ALA A 34 -14.64 5.42 -0.17
CA ALA A 34 -15.95 4.86 0.21
C ALA A 34 -16.97 4.86 -0.94
N ASP A 35 -16.68 5.59 -2.02
CA ASP A 35 -17.43 5.68 -3.28
C ASP A 35 -17.16 4.50 -4.23
N SER A 36 -16.24 3.60 -3.89
CA SER A 36 -15.87 2.45 -4.71
C SER A 36 -16.77 1.23 -4.48
N ASN A 37 -16.91 0.36 -5.49
CA ASN A 37 -17.60 -0.93 -5.32
C ASN A 37 -16.74 -1.89 -4.48
N PRO A 38 -17.19 -2.31 -3.28
CA PRO A 38 -16.35 -3.10 -2.36
C PRO A 38 -15.99 -4.48 -2.91
N TYR A 39 -16.86 -5.09 -3.71
CA TYR A 39 -16.60 -6.40 -4.31
C TYR A 39 -15.44 -6.32 -5.32
N LEU A 40 -15.45 -5.29 -6.17
CA LEU A 40 -14.40 -5.08 -7.17
C LEU A 40 -13.07 -4.70 -6.52
N VAL A 41 -13.09 -3.83 -5.50
CA VAL A 41 -11.91 -3.44 -4.74
C VAL A 41 -11.24 -4.66 -4.11
N LEU A 42 -11.99 -5.45 -3.33
CA LEU A 42 -11.45 -6.62 -2.64
C LEU A 42 -10.93 -7.68 -3.62
N SER A 43 -11.69 -7.96 -4.68
CA SER A 43 -11.29 -8.93 -5.71
C SER A 43 -9.98 -8.52 -6.40
N THR A 44 -9.86 -7.23 -6.72
CA THR A 44 -8.66 -6.68 -7.38
C THR A 44 -7.45 -6.74 -6.47
N ILE A 45 -7.60 -6.39 -5.19
CA ILE A 45 -6.52 -6.47 -4.20
C ILE A 45 -5.97 -7.90 -4.10
N ILE A 46 -6.85 -8.89 -3.96
CA ILE A 46 -6.46 -10.30 -3.85
C ILE A 46 -5.77 -10.78 -5.12
N LEU A 47 -6.36 -10.48 -6.29
CA LEU A 47 -5.80 -10.88 -7.58
C LEU A 47 -4.41 -10.30 -7.84
N LEU A 48 -4.21 -9.00 -7.57
CA LEU A 48 -2.92 -8.34 -7.75
C LEU A 48 -1.88 -8.82 -6.75
N GLY A 49 -2.28 -9.11 -5.51
CA GLY A 49 -1.43 -9.73 -4.50
C GLY A 49 -0.94 -11.12 -4.95
N LEU A 50 -1.86 -11.97 -5.40
CA LEU A 50 -1.56 -13.30 -5.91
C LEU A 50 -0.62 -13.22 -7.12
N ARG A 51 -0.91 -12.35 -8.10
CA ARG A 51 -0.04 -12.12 -9.26
C ARG A 51 1.38 -11.72 -8.85
N GLY A 52 1.52 -10.89 -7.82
CA GLY A 52 2.82 -10.48 -7.27
C GLY A 52 3.62 -11.67 -6.74
N ILE A 53 2.96 -12.58 -6.04
CA ILE A 53 3.55 -13.83 -5.51
C ILE A 53 3.95 -14.76 -6.66
N GLU A 54 3.02 -15.06 -7.56
CA GLU A 54 3.25 -15.99 -8.68
C GLU A 54 4.40 -15.55 -9.58
N ARG A 55 4.46 -14.24 -9.88
CA ARG A 55 5.50 -13.67 -10.74
C ARG A 55 6.75 -13.22 -9.98
N LYS A 56 6.80 -13.41 -8.66
CA LYS A 56 7.91 -12.99 -7.78
C LYS A 56 8.33 -11.54 -8.02
N LEU A 57 7.35 -10.64 -8.11
CA LEU A 57 7.60 -9.23 -8.43
C LEU A 57 8.43 -8.58 -7.30
N LYS A 58 9.50 -7.88 -7.68
CA LYS A 58 10.31 -7.12 -6.74
C LYS A 58 9.59 -5.83 -6.36
N ILE A 59 9.64 -5.49 -5.07
CA ILE A 59 9.22 -4.18 -4.58
C ILE A 59 10.32 -3.19 -4.93
N SER A 60 9.97 -2.13 -5.68
CA SER A 60 10.96 -1.23 -6.30
C SER A 60 11.64 -0.26 -5.35
N HIS A 61 11.10 -0.07 -4.14
CA HIS A 61 11.61 0.88 -3.16
C HIS A 61 11.45 0.35 -1.72
N PRO A 62 12.30 0.79 -0.78
CA PRO A 62 12.20 0.40 0.62
C PRO A 62 10.90 0.92 1.28
N PRO A 63 10.55 0.41 2.47
CA PRO A 63 9.46 0.97 3.25
C PRO A 63 9.79 2.40 3.70
N PHE A 64 8.76 3.22 3.82
CA PHE A 64 8.88 4.56 4.39
C PHE A 64 9.16 4.49 5.89
N ALA A 65 10.03 5.37 6.39
CA ALA A 65 10.37 5.40 7.80
C ALA A 65 9.23 6.00 8.63
N LYS A 66 9.01 5.46 9.84
CA LYS A 66 7.94 5.92 10.73
C LYS A 66 8.17 7.39 11.14
N GLY A 67 7.24 8.28 10.77
CA GLY A 67 7.18 9.65 11.29
C GLY A 67 7.73 10.77 10.40
N ASN A 68 8.31 10.46 9.22
CA ASN A 68 8.87 11.48 8.33
C ASN A 68 7.94 11.83 7.16
N LYS A 69 7.45 13.08 7.12
CA LYS A 69 6.82 13.66 5.92
C LYS A 69 7.81 13.84 4.75
N ALA A 70 9.10 13.97 5.05
CA ALA A 70 10.16 14.23 4.07
C ALA A 70 10.50 13.04 3.14
N ASP A 71 10.05 11.83 3.47
CA ASP A 71 10.28 10.63 2.64
C ASP A 71 9.40 10.61 1.38
N VAL A 72 8.27 11.32 1.40
CA VAL A 72 7.27 11.29 0.33
C VAL A 72 7.75 12.03 -0.93
N ASP A 73 8.54 13.10 -0.77
CA ASP A 73 9.00 13.95 -1.88
C ASP A 73 10.42 13.60 -2.37
N SER A 74 11.22 12.90 -1.57
CA SER A 74 12.60 12.55 -1.90
C SER A 74 12.72 11.30 -2.78
N GLN A 75 11.74 10.37 -2.70
CA GLN A 75 11.70 9.21 -3.58
C GLN A 75 10.86 9.51 -4.82
N LYS A 76 11.44 9.36 -6.03
CA LYS A 76 10.71 9.38 -7.32
C LYS A 76 9.77 8.16 -7.43
N LEU A 77 8.72 8.13 -6.63
CA LEU A 77 7.70 7.09 -6.69
C LEU A 77 6.71 7.38 -7.81
N ALA A 78 6.24 6.32 -8.46
CA ALA A 78 5.09 6.42 -9.36
C ALA A 78 3.91 7.09 -8.62
N ARG A 79 3.30 8.13 -9.16
CA ARG A 79 2.12 8.74 -8.52
C ARG A 79 0.89 7.84 -8.79
N LEU A 80 -0.11 7.94 -7.91
CA LEU A 80 -1.44 7.39 -8.20
C LEU A 80 -2.09 8.25 -9.29
N ALA A 81 -3.10 7.67 -9.96
CA ALA A 81 -3.91 8.38 -10.92
C ALA A 81 -4.49 9.67 -10.29
N ARG A 82 -4.45 10.77 -11.05
CA ARG A 82 -4.92 12.10 -10.63
C ARG A 82 -6.34 12.41 -11.07
N SER A 83 -6.90 11.55 -11.91
CA SER A 83 -8.27 11.66 -12.41
C SER A 83 -8.88 10.28 -12.63
N LEU A 84 -10.20 10.20 -12.62
CA LEU A 84 -10.91 8.95 -12.93
C LEU A 84 -10.62 8.46 -14.36
N LYS A 85 -10.33 9.38 -15.29
CA LYS A 85 -9.96 9.03 -16.68
C LYS A 85 -8.60 8.36 -16.79
N GLU A 86 -7.68 8.64 -15.86
CA GLU A 86 -6.34 8.04 -15.80
C GLU A 86 -6.35 6.67 -15.09
N ALA A 87 -7.31 6.46 -14.20
CA ALA A 87 -7.48 5.22 -13.44
C ALA A 87 -8.09 4.10 -14.30
#